data_AF-M3FIX0-F1
#
_entry.id   AF-M3FIX0-F1
#
_cell.length_a   1.000
_cell.length_b   1.000
_cell.length_c   1.000
_cell.angle_alpha   90.00
_cell.angle_beta   90.00
_cell.angle_gamma   90.00
#
_symmetry.space_group_name_H-M   'P 1'
#
loop_
_entity.id
_entity.type
_entity.pdbx_description
1 polymer ?
#
loop_
_entity_poly.entity_id
_entity_poly.type
_entity_poly.pdbx_seq_one_letter_code
_entity_poly.pdbx_strand_id
1 'polypeptide(L)'
;MEISERILTQSKNSKNKIYSIHAPEVECISKGKSHKKYEFGCKVSLVTTSKSNWIVGVQALYGNPYDGHTLKSAIDQMEKITGFRPKEIYVEVSKLRRLSVSLLLLLDGFKGKDHHPEDVQVHLSNKSRKKMTRWEKMWMDRRSAIEPVISHLKHDHNMIRNFLKGKEGDRINAVLAAAGCNLRKLIRAFFLFLDRFTFFRAHFYQISFFSQLVNL
;
A
#
# COMPACT_ATOMS: atom_id res chain seq x y z
N MET A 1 -26.57 26.30 -2.56
CA MET A 1 -27.94 25.96 -2.11
C MET A 1 -28.19 24.44 -2.15
N GLU A 2 -27.60 23.70 -3.09
CA GLU A 2 -27.82 22.24 -3.21
C GLU A 2 -27.32 21.38 -2.02
N ILE A 3 -26.17 21.72 -1.42
CA ILE A 3 -25.61 20.94 -0.28
C ILE A 3 -26.45 21.09 0.98
N SER A 4 -26.91 22.30 1.31
CA SER A 4 -27.73 22.58 2.49
C SER A 4 -29.06 21.85 2.43
N GLU A 5 -29.72 21.83 1.27
CA GLU A 5 -30.96 21.10 1.06
C GLU A 5 -30.77 19.58 1.18
N ARG A 6 -29.69 19.03 0.61
CA ARG A 6 -29.33 17.61 0.77
C ARG A 6 -29.08 17.23 2.23
N ILE A 7 -28.47 18.11 3.02
CA ILE A 7 -28.23 17.87 4.45
C ILE A 7 -29.54 17.89 5.25
N LEU A 8 -30.48 18.76 4.89
CA LEU A 8 -31.79 18.82 5.55
C LEU A 8 -32.70 17.64 5.18
N THR A 9 -32.62 17.17 3.94
CA THR A 9 -33.49 16.10 3.41
C THR A 9 -32.96 14.68 3.65
N GLN A 10 -31.66 14.50 3.92
CA GLN A 10 -31.09 13.18 4.17
C GLN A 10 -31.60 12.55 5.48
N SER A 11 -31.93 11.27 5.44
CA SER A 11 -32.39 10.48 6.58
C SER A 11 -31.36 9.42 6.99
N LYS A 12 -31.68 8.62 8.02
CA LYS A 12 -30.82 7.51 8.48
C LYS A 12 -30.54 6.46 7.39
N ASN A 13 -31.44 6.27 6.43
CA ASN A 13 -31.31 5.25 5.38
C ASN A 13 -30.89 5.81 4.02
N SER A 14 -30.66 7.12 3.91
CA SER A 14 -30.19 7.73 2.67
C SER A 14 -28.82 7.19 2.26
N LYS A 15 -28.66 6.94 0.95
CA LYS A 15 -27.38 6.60 0.33
C LYS A 15 -26.58 7.88 0.05
N ASN A 16 -25.25 7.77 -0.06
CA ASN A 16 -24.35 8.88 -0.42
C ASN A 16 -24.55 10.15 0.42
N LYS A 17 -24.55 9.95 1.75
CA LYS A 17 -24.76 11.03 2.72
C LYS A 17 -23.62 12.04 2.71
N ILE A 18 -23.96 13.28 2.99
CA ILE A 18 -22.99 14.35 3.19
C ILE A 18 -22.61 14.35 4.67
N TYR A 19 -21.35 14.04 4.94
CA TYR A 19 -20.79 14.00 6.30
C TYR A 19 -20.07 15.30 6.70
N SER A 20 -19.67 16.11 5.73
CA SER A 20 -19.00 17.39 5.95
C SER A 20 -19.43 18.41 4.90
N ILE A 21 -19.73 19.63 5.33
CA ILE A 21 -20.05 20.76 4.45
C ILE A 21 -18.80 21.20 3.68
N HIS A 22 -17.64 21.18 4.34
CA HIS A 22 -16.37 21.65 3.78
C HIS A 22 -15.67 20.62 2.90
N ALA A 23 -16.09 19.35 2.97
CA ALA A 23 -15.54 18.24 2.19
C ALA A 23 -16.67 17.23 1.88
N PRO A 24 -17.59 17.57 0.96
CA PRO A 24 -18.77 16.74 0.64
C PRO A 24 -18.41 15.38 0.02
N GLU A 25 -17.20 15.23 -0.50
CA GLU A 25 -16.64 13.99 -1.05
C GLU A 25 -16.23 12.96 0.01
N VAL A 26 -16.16 13.35 1.29
CA VAL A 26 -15.73 12.47 2.38
C VAL A 26 -16.73 11.34 2.61
N GLU A 27 -16.22 10.11 2.70
CA GLU A 27 -17.03 8.92 2.88
C GLU A 27 -16.92 8.37 4.30
N CYS A 28 -18.01 7.77 4.78
CA CYS A 28 -18.00 7.03 6.03
C CYS A 28 -17.60 5.57 5.78
N ILE A 29 -16.56 5.17 6.50
CA ILE A 29 -15.89 3.91 6.39
C ILE A 29 -16.02 3.22 7.75
N SER A 30 -16.82 2.17 7.83
CA SER A 30 -16.89 1.37 9.06
C SER A 30 -15.54 0.70 9.35
N LYS A 31 -15.07 0.59 10.58
CA LYS A 31 -13.72 0.07 10.89
C LYS A 31 -13.68 -1.35 11.43
N GLY A 32 -14.84 -1.94 11.71
CA GLY A 32 -14.94 -3.27 12.33
C GLY A 32 -14.29 -3.38 13.72
N LYS A 33 -13.91 -2.25 14.34
CA LYS A 33 -13.30 -2.18 15.67
C LYS A 33 -14.34 -1.74 16.70
N SER A 34 -14.32 -2.36 17.89
CA SER A 34 -15.27 -2.04 18.97
C SER A 34 -15.16 -0.60 19.46
N HIS A 35 -13.94 -0.13 19.75
CA HIS A 35 -13.67 1.22 20.29
C HIS A 35 -13.75 2.34 19.25
N LYS A 36 -13.71 2.03 17.95
CA LYS A 36 -13.84 3.03 16.86
C LYS A 36 -14.55 2.41 15.66
N LYS A 37 -15.88 2.56 15.65
CA LYS A 37 -16.77 1.89 14.69
C LYS A 37 -16.70 2.48 13.28
N TYR A 38 -16.38 3.76 13.15
CA TYR A 38 -16.38 4.49 11.89
C TYR A 38 -15.18 5.42 11.76
N GLU A 39 -14.81 5.67 10.53
CA GLU A 39 -13.86 6.67 10.10
C GLU A 39 -14.35 7.41 8.87
N PHE A 40 -13.84 8.61 8.69
CA PHE A 40 -14.24 9.49 7.60
C PHE A 40 -13.03 9.77 6.73
N GLY A 41 -13.17 9.61 5.41
CA GLY A 41 -12.13 9.93 4.44
C GLY A 41 -12.34 9.24 3.10
N CYS A 42 -11.27 9.18 2.32
CA CYS A 42 -11.19 8.45 1.06
C CYS A 42 -10.49 7.11 1.27
N LYS A 43 -11.00 6.04 0.66
CA LYS A 43 -10.31 4.74 0.61
C LYS A 43 -9.13 4.83 -0.34
N VAL A 44 -8.01 4.26 0.03
CA VAL A 44 -6.85 4.16 -0.87
C VAL A 44 -6.46 2.70 -1.08
N SER A 45 -6.34 2.30 -2.34
CA SER A 45 -5.75 1.05 -2.79
C SER A 45 -4.24 1.15 -2.76
N LEU A 46 -3.56 0.11 -2.30
CA LEU A 46 -2.11 0.07 -2.18
C LEU A 46 -1.59 -1.29 -2.64
N VAL A 47 -0.60 -1.24 -3.52
CA VAL A 47 0.06 -2.40 -4.11
C VAL A 47 1.54 -2.36 -3.78
N THR A 48 2.06 -3.45 -3.19
CA THR A 48 3.46 -3.57 -2.78
C THR A 48 4.11 -4.87 -3.27
N THR A 49 5.40 -4.82 -3.57
CA THR A 49 6.18 -6.02 -3.93
C THR A 49 6.44 -6.93 -2.73
N SER A 50 6.42 -8.25 -2.93
CA SER A 50 6.52 -9.26 -1.86
C SER A 50 7.89 -9.38 -1.21
N LYS A 51 8.96 -9.10 -1.97
CA LYS A 51 10.34 -9.30 -1.51
C LYS A 51 10.87 -8.13 -0.69
N SER A 52 10.56 -6.91 -1.12
CA SER A 52 11.19 -5.68 -0.64
C SER A 52 10.18 -4.59 -0.27
N ASN A 53 8.88 -4.90 -0.33
CA ASN A 53 7.78 -4.02 0.07
C ASN A 53 7.80 -2.67 -0.68
N TRP A 54 8.30 -2.61 -1.91
CA TRP A 54 8.25 -1.39 -2.72
C TRP A 54 6.80 -1.12 -3.11
N ILE A 55 6.36 0.13 -2.96
CA ILE A 55 5.03 0.52 -3.40
C ILE A 55 5.07 0.70 -4.91
N VAL A 56 4.26 -0.06 -5.65
CA VAL A 56 4.24 -0.07 -7.12
C VAL A 56 2.85 0.21 -7.70
N GLY A 57 1.89 0.53 -6.84
CA GLY A 57 0.58 1.07 -7.22
C GLY A 57 -0.11 1.70 -6.01
N VAL A 58 -0.80 2.82 -6.23
CA VAL A 58 -1.54 3.54 -5.19
C VAL A 58 -2.68 4.36 -5.79
N GLN A 59 -3.93 4.08 -5.41
CA GLN A 59 -5.10 4.72 -6.02
C GLN A 59 -6.11 5.19 -4.97
N ALA A 60 -6.54 6.44 -5.05
CA ALA A 60 -7.70 6.92 -4.29
C ALA A 60 -9.01 6.38 -4.92
N LEU A 61 -9.88 5.83 -4.08
CA LEU A 61 -11.13 5.17 -4.43
C LEU A 61 -12.30 5.95 -3.83
N TYR A 62 -13.32 6.20 -4.66
CA TYR A 62 -14.54 6.91 -4.29
C TYR A 62 -15.77 6.05 -4.52
N GLY A 63 -16.89 6.40 -3.89
CA GLY A 63 -18.14 5.65 -3.85
C GLY A 63 -18.15 4.52 -2.80
N ASN A 64 -17.21 4.51 -1.85
CA ASN A 64 -17.01 3.45 -0.86
C ASN A 64 -17.12 2.04 -1.47
N PRO A 65 -16.33 1.72 -2.51
CA PRO A 65 -16.46 0.45 -3.20
C PRO A 65 -16.15 -0.71 -2.25
N TYR A 66 -16.80 -1.85 -2.50
CA TYR A 66 -16.46 -3.08 -1.79
C TYR A 66 -15.06 -3.54 -2.21
N ASP A 67 -14.22 -3.89 -1.24
CA ASP A 67 -12.78 -4.09 -1.45
C ASP A 67 -12.49 -5.17 -2.51
N GLY A 68 -13.32 -6.22 -2.59
CA GLY A 68 -13.19 -7.27 -3.60
C GLY A 68 -13.33 -6.79 -5.06
N HIS A 69 -14.08 -5.71 -5.31
CA HIS A 69 -14.25 -5.15 -6.66
C HIS A 69 -13.12 -4.18 -7.06
N THR A 70 -12.25 -3.82 -6.10
CA THR A 70 -11.16 -2.84 -6.34
C THR A 70 -9.90 -3.48 -6.90
N LEU A 71 -9.81 -4.82 -6.84
CA LEU A 71 -8.60 -5.56 -7.21
C LEU A 71 -8.21 -5.39 -8.68
N LYS A 72 -9.19 -5.42 -9.59
CA LYS A 72 -8.94 -5.21 -11.03
C LYS A 72 -8.32 -3.84 -11.30
N SER A 73 -8.93 -2.79 -10.74
CA SER A 73 -8.41 -1.42 -10.87
C SER A 73 -7.00 -1.28 -10.30
N ALA A 74 -6.69 -1.98 -9.20
CA ALA A 74 -5.37 -1.97 -8.60
C ALA A 74 -4.31 -2.64 -9.49
N ILE A 75 -4.66 -3.77 -10.13
CA ILE A 75 -3.81 -4.45 -11.11
C ILE A 75 -3.56 -3.54 -12.32
N ASP A 76 -4.63 -3.01 -12.91
CA ASP A 76 -4.54 -2.16 -14.10
C ASP A 76 -3.68 -0.92 -13.82
N GLN A 77 -3.77 -0.37 -12.61
CA GLN A 77 -2.93 0.75 -12.21
C GLN A 77 -1.45 0.36 -12.08
N MET A 78 -1.17 -0.76 -11.41
CA MET A 78 0.19 -1.23 -11.23
C MET A 78 0.84 -1.60 -12.57
N GLU A 79 0.09 -2.18 -13.49
CA GLU A 79 0.54 -2.46 -14.86
C GLU A 79 0.84 -1.15 -15.62
N LYS A 80 0.00 -0.12 -15.49
CA LYS A 80 0.28 1.21 -16.08
C LYS A 80 1.56 1.86 -15.54
N ILE A 81 1.85 1.69 -14.25
CA ILE A 81 3.02 2.31 -13.60
C ILE A 81 4.30 1.53 -13.91
N THR A 82 4.23 0.21 -13.89
CA THR A 82 5.41 -0.65 -13.97
C THR A 82 5.67 -1.22 -15.36
N GLY A 83 4.65 -1.28 -16.23
CA GLY A 83 4.68 -1.99 -17.50
C GLY A 83 4.58 -3.51 -17.37
N PHE A 84 4.41 -4.05 -16.16
CA PHE A 84 4.40 -5.48 -15.91
C PHE A 84 3.05 -5.94 -15.36
N ARG A 85 2.51 -7.01 -15.96
CA ARG A 85 1.31 -7.67 -15.45
C ARG A 85 1.68 -8.81 -14.49
N PRO A 86 1.08 -8.87 -13.30
CA PRO A 86 1.41 -9.86 -12.29
C PRO A 86 0.83 -11.24 -12.59
N LYS A 87 1.61 -12.30 -12.30
CA LYS A 87 1.17 -13.70 -12.42
C LYS A 87 0.42 -14.18 -11.17
N GLU A 88 0.95 -13.82 -10.01
CA GLU A 88 0.37 -14.13 -8.70
C GLU A 88 0.09 -12.85 -7.91
N ILE A 89 -0.92 -12.94 -7.05
CA ILE A 89 -1.40 -11.89 -6.16
C ILE A 89 -1.80 -12.55 -4.86
N TYR A 90 -1.39 -12.00 -3.73
CA TYR A 90 -1.90 -12.42 -2.43
C TYR A 90 -2.57 -11.20 -1.83
N VAL A 91 -3.82 -11.33 -1.40
CA VAL A 91 -4.63 -10.21 -0.94
C VAL A 91 -4.84 -10.29 0.57
N GLU A 92 -4.53 -9.19 1.27
CA GLU A 92 -4.94 -9.02 2.66
C GLU A 92 -6.42 -8.67 2.70
N VAL A 93 -7.26 -9.62 3.12
CA VAL A 93 -8.64 -9.32 3.49
C VAL A 93 -8.65 -8.80 4.93
N SER A 94 -7.98 -7.67 5.20
CA SER A 94 -8.06 -7.03 6.52
C SER A 94 -9.30 -6.13 6.58
N LYS A 95 -10.07 -6.25 7.66
CA LYS A 95 -11.27 -5.44 7.95
C LYS A 95 -10.97 -3.93 8.15
N LEU A 96 -9.76 -3.46 7.84
CA LEU A 96 -9.25 -2.12 8.09
C LEU A 96 -9.55 -1.17 6.93
N ARG A 97 -10.84 -0.88 6.77
CA ARG A 97 -11.47 -0.23 5.61
C ARG A 97 -11.01 1.20 5.25
N ARG A 98 -10.01 1.79 5.92
CA ARG A 98 -9.51 3.16 5.60
C ARG A 98 -8.41 3.16 4.53
N LEU A 99 -7.72 2.03 4.34
CA LEU A 99 -7.01 1.70 3.11
C LEU A 99 -7.61 0.37 2.65
N SER A 100 -8.31 0.35 1.53
CA SER A 100 -8.78 -0.89 0.94
C SER A 100 -7.61 -1.50 0.20
N VAL A 101 -6.81 -2.26 0.95
CA VAL A 101 -5.57 -2.87 0.48
C VAL A 101 -5.91 -4.02 -0.46
N SER A 102 -6.00 -3.73 -1.77
CA SER A 102 -5.83 -4.76 -2.78
C SER A 102 -4.34 -5.03 -2.94
N LEU A 103 -3.81 -5.86 -2.03
CA LEU A 103 -2.42 -6.30 -2.08
C LEU A 103 -2.19 -7.14 -3.32
N LEU A 104 -1.10 -6.83 -4.02
CA LEU A 104 -0.66 -7.51 -5.21
C LEU A 104 0.78 -7.96 -5.05
N LEU A 105 0.92 -9.14 -4.45
CA LEU A 105 2.20 -9.83 -4.27
C LEU A 105 2.64 -10.51 -5.58
N LEU A 106 3.44 -9.82 -6.37
CA LEU A 106 4.15 -10.38 -7.52
C LEU A 106 5.11 -11.51 -7.10
N LEU A 107 4.90 -12.71 -7.63
CA LEU A 107 5.89 -13.78 -7.65
C LEU A 107 5.90 -14.48 -9.00
N ASP A 108 7.09 -14.84 -9.44
CA ASP A 108 7.27 -15.85 -10.47
C ASP A 108 7.04 -17.23 -9.82
N GLY A 109 5.99 -17.93 -10.28
CA GLY A 109 5.97 -19.40 -10.27
C GLY A 109 4.71 -20.09 -9.74
N PHE A 110 3.87 -20.52 -10.70
CA PHE A 110 2.80 -21.54 -10.69
C PHE A 110 1.32 -21.10 -10.72
N LYS A 111 0.46 -22.02 -11.16
CA LYS A 111 -0.89 -21.87 -11.77
C LYS A 111 -2.05 -22.14 -10.79
N GLY A 112 -3.17 -21.43 -10.96
CA GLY A 112 -4.49 -21.86 -10.45
C GLY A 112 -5.61 -20.81 -10.56
N LYS A 113 -6.70 -21.14 -11.27
CA LYS A 113 -7.88 -20.29 -11.49
C LYS A 113 -8.85 -20.32 -10.30
N ASP A 114 -9.44 -19.15 -9.99
CA ASP A 114 -10.89 -18.95 -9.82
C ASP A 114 -11.20 -17.55 -9.24
N HIS A 115 -12.07 -16.83 -9.95
CA HIS A 115 -12.69 -15.52 -9.65
C HIS A 115 -11.84 -14.25 -9.73
N HIS A 116 -10.89 -14.23 -10.65
CA HIS A 116 -9.99 -13.09 -10.91
C HIS A 116 -9.79 -12.94 -12.43
N PRO A 117 -9.28 -11.80 -12.94
CA PRO A 117 -8.98 -11.67 -14.37
C PRO A 117 -8.26 -12.94 -14.86
N GLU A 118 -8.69 -13.51 -15.98
CA GLU A 118 -8.42 -14.92 -16.37
C GLU A 118 -6.93 -15.34 -16.38
N ASP A 119 -6.04 -14.35 -16.36
CA ASP A 119 -4.60 -14.46 -16.45
C ASP A 119 -3.86 -14.40 -15.09
N VAL A 120 -4.54 -14.12 -13.97
CA VAL A 120 -3.89 -13.84 -12.68
C VAL A 120 -4.44 -14.70 -11.54
N GLN A 121 -3.54 -15.43 -10.87
CA GLN A 121 -3.87 -16.24 -9.69
C GLN A 121 -3.91 -15.37 -8.43
N VAL A 122 -4.98 -15.49 -7.65
CA VAL A 122 -5.15 -14.70 -6.42
C VAL A 122 -5.39 -15.58 -5.21
N HIS A 123 -4.61 -15.32 -4.17
CA HIS A 123 -4.68 -16.01 -2.90
C HIS A 123 -5.27 -15.08 -1.83
N LEU A 124 -6.47 -15.41 -1.36
CA LEU A 124 -7.15 -14.68 -0.29
C LEU A 124 -6.71 -15.19 1.09
N SER A 125 -6.54 -14.28 2.05
CA SER A 125 -6.07 -14.61 3.41
C SER A 125 -7.01 -15.49 4.23
N ASN A 126 -8.30 -15.53 3.88
CA ASN A 126 -9.35 -16.28 4.56
C ASN A 126 -9.55 -17.71 4.04
N LYS A 127 -8.82 -18.15 2.98
CA LYS A 127 -8.93 -19.51 2.43
C LYS A 127 -8.13 -20.52 3.26
N SER A 128 -8.62 -21.77 3.28
CA SER A 128 -7.98 -22.88 3.99
C SER A 128 -6.57 -23.14 3.50
N ARG A 129 -5.60 -23.17 4.42
CA ARG A 129 -4.18 -23.40 4.13
C ARG A 129 -3.81 -24.89 3.96
N LYS A 130 -4.78 -25.80 4.07
CA LYS A 130 -4.55 -27.26 4.09
C LYS A 130 -3.94 -27.79 2.79
N LYS A 131 -4.30 -27.21 1.64
CA LYS A 131 -3.84 -27.64 0.31
C LYS A 131 -2.71 -26.77 -0.28
N MET A 132 -2.16 -25.83 0.49
CA MET A 132 -1.10 -24.94 0.00
C MET A 132 0.29 -25.59 0.13
N THR A 133 1.10 -25.41 -0.90
CA THR A 133 2.53 -25.73 -0.90
C THR A 133 3.28 -24.92 0.15
N ARG A 134 4.51 -25.34 0.48
CA ARG A 134 5.38 -24.64 1.43
C ARG A 134 5.65 -23.18 0.99
N TRP A 135 5.85 -22.97 -0.30
CA TRP A 135 6.14 -21.65 -0.87
C TRP A 135 4.93 -20.73 -0.78
N GLU A 136 3.74 -21.19 -1.18
CA GLU A 136 2.51 -20.40 -1.07
C GLU A 136 2.20 -20.03 0.38
N LYS A 137 2.46 -20.92 1.34
CA LYS A 137 2.33 -20.62 2.78
C LYS A 137 3.29 -19.50 3.21
N MET A 138 4.57 -19.61 2.84
CA MET A 138 5.57 -18.58 3.15
C MET A 138 5.17 -17.21 2.60
N TRP A 139 4.66 -17.16 1.37
CA TRP A 139 4.23 -15.91 0.74
C TRP A 139 2.94 -15.36 1.32
N MET A 140 2.01 -16.24 1.69
CA MET A 140 0.81 -15.89 2.46
C MET A 140 1.13 -15.32 3.84
N ASP A 141 2.20 -15.79 4.49
CA ASP A 141 2.64 -15.25 5.77
C ASP A 141 3.37 -13.91 5.60
N ARG A 142 4.23 -13.78 4.58
CA ARG A 142 4.89 -12.51 4.22
C ARG A 142 3.92 -11.40 3.87
N ARG A 143 2.73 -11.76 3.43
CA ARG A 143 1.60 -10.86 3.16
C ARG A 143 1.33 -9.86 4.30
N SER A 144 1.58 -10.26 5.55
CA SER A 144 1.44 -9.41 6.75
C SER A 144 2.41 -8.21 6.80
N ALA A 145 3.49 -8.24 6.02
CA ALA A 145 4.48 -7.17 5.96
C ALA A 145 3.94 -5.84 5.39
N ILE A 146 2.75 -5.86 4.77
CA ILE A 146 2.09 -4.63 4.32
C ILE A 146 1.52 -3.80 5.47
N GLU A 147 1.15 -4.41 6.60
CA GLU A 147 0.60 -3.67 7.75
C GLU A 147 1.63 -2.65 8.30
N PRO A 148 2.92 -3.01 8.47
CA PRO A 148 3.97 -2.03 8.70
C PRO A 148 4.06 -0.93 7.65
N VAL A 149 3.95 -1.24 6.35
CA VAL A 149 4.00 -0.24 5.27
C VAL A 149 2.83 0.74 5.39
N ILE A 150 1.63 0.25 5.64
CA ILE A 150 0.42 1.08 5.84
C ILE A 150 0.58 1.94 7.09
N SER A 151 1.16 1.39 8.16
CA SER A 151 1.47 2.13 9.38
C SER A 151 2.43 3.28 9.08
N HIS A 152 3.54 3.03 8.38
CA HIS A 152 4.47 4.08 7.94
C HIS A 152 3.79 5.11 7.05
N LEU A 153 2.97 4.70 6.09
CA LEU A 153 2.23 5.65 5.25
C LEU A 153 1.31 6.56 6.08
N LYS A 154 0.64 6.00 7.09
CA LYS A 154 -0.25 6.75 7.98
C LYS A 154 0.51 7.75 8.85
N HIS A 155 1.56 7.29 9.52
CA HIS A 155 2.24 8.06 10.57
C HIS A 155 3.39 8.92 10.03
N ASP A 156 4.14 8.43 9.05
CA ASP A 156 5.34 9.11 8.53
C ASP A 156 5.08 9.89 7.24
N HIS A 157 3.99 9.60 6.51
CA HIS A 157 3.71 10.16 5.19
C HIS A 157 2.30 10.78 5.06
N ASN A 158 1.75 11.30 6.16
CA ASN A 158 0.52 12.12 6.18
C ASN A 158 -0.76 11.47 5.60
N MET A 159 -0.87 10.14 5.55
CA MET A 159 -2.11 9.48 5.12
C MET A 159 -3.23 9.52 6.19
N ILE A 160 -2.94 9.96 7.43
CA ILE A 160 -3.96 10.18 8.46
C ILE A 160 -4.75 11.47 8.24
N ARG A 161 -4.16 12.49 7.61
CA ARG A 161 -4.84 13.75 7.37
C ARG A 161 -4.37 14.34 6.05
N ASN A 162 -5.30 14.43 5.11
CA ASN A 162 -5.05 15.14 3.86
C ASN A 162 -5.23 16.65 4.08
N PHE A 163 -4.26 17.43 3.64
CA PHE A 163 -4.30 18.90 3.66
C PHE A 163 -4.68 19.49 2.29
N LEU A 164 -4.69 18.65 1.25
CA LEU A 164 -5.11 19.04 -0.09
C LEU A 164 -6.64 18.96 -0.22
N LYS A 165 -7.21 19.83 -1.05
CA LYS A 165 -8.66 19.96 -1.19
C LYS A 165 -9.22 19.02 -2.24
N GLY A 166 -10.40 18.47 -1.95
CA GLY A 166 -11.20 17.72 -2.90
C GLY A 166 -10.61 16.36 -3.27
N LYS A 167 -11.31 15.68 -4.18
CA LYS A 167 -10.89 14.38 -4.73
C LYS A 167 -9.51 14.44 -5.37
N GLU A 168 -9.19 15.52 -6.05
CA GLU A 168 -7.86 15.66 -6.67
C GLU A 168 -6.76 15.72 -5.62
N GLY A 169 -6.99 16.44 -4.52
CA GLY A 169 -6.10 16.44 -3.37
C GLY A 169 -5.91 15.05 -2.77
N ASP A 170 -6.95 14.23 -2.68
CA ASP A 170 -6.85 12.84 -2.19
C ASP A 170 -5.94 11.98 -3.08
N ARG A 171 -6.06 12.11 -4.41
CA ARG A 171 -5.21 11.39 -5.37
C ARG A 171 -3.75 11.80 -5.22
N ILE A 172 -3.49 13.11 -5.22
CA ILE A 172 -2.13 13.65 -5.14
C ILE A 172 -1.49 13.24 -3.81
N ASN A 173 -2.19 13.38 -2.69
CA ASN A 173 -1.66 13.00 -1.37
C ASN A 173 -1.30 11.50 -1.32
N ALA A 174 -2.15 10.63 -1.87
CA ALA A 174 -1.89 9.19 -1.90
C ALA A 174 -0.62 8.85 -2.71
N VAL A 175 -0.46 9.46 -3.90
CA VAL A 175 0.71 9.27 -4.75
C VAL A 175 1.99 9.80 -4.09
N LEU A 176 1.95 11.02 -3.54
CA LEU A 176 3.10 11.63 -2.88
C LEU A 176 3.51 10.88 -1.61
N ALA A 177 2.55 10.39 -0.83
CA ALA A 177 2.84 9.58 0.35
C ALA A 177 3.56 8.27 -0.02
N ALA A 178 3.10 7.59 -1.06
CA ALA A 178 3.74 6.38 -1.58
C ALA A 178 5.15 6.66 -2.12
N ALA A 179 5.30 7.70 -2.94
CA ALA A 179 6.58 8.12 -3.49
C ALA A 179 7.57 8.47 -2.37
N GLY A 180 7.13 9.25 -1.37
CA GLY A 180 7.94 9.60 -0.20
C GLY A 180 8.41 8.38 0.58
N CYS A 181 7.56 7.36 0.73
CA CYS A 181 7.92 6.10 1.38
C CYS A 181 9.02 5.34 0.61
N ASN A 182 8.88 5.25 -0.72
CA ASN A 182 9.90 4.64 -1.58
C ASN A 182 11.21 5.44 -1.58
N LEU A 183 11.15 6.77 -1.70
CA LEU A 183 12.33 7.63 -1.66
C LEU A 183 13.08 7.49 -0.34
N ARG A 184 12.38 7.39 0.80
CA ARG A 184 13.02 7.15 2.11
C ARG A 184 13.78 5.84 2.14
N LYS A 185 13.32 4.78 1.46
CA LYS A 185 14.06 3.52 1.32
C LYS A 185 15.32 3.69 0.48
N LEU A 186 15.22 4.42 -0.65
CA LEU A 186 16.38 4.70 -1.52
C LEU A 186 17.44 5.51 -0.78
N ILE A 187 17.03 6.56 -0.05
CA ILE A 187 17.94 7.40 0.73
C ILE A 187 18.65 6.57 1.81
N ARG A 188 17.92 5.69 2.53
CA ARG A 188 18.54 4.77 3.50
C ARG A 188 19.56 3.84 2.85
N ALA A 189 19.24 3.26 1.69
CA ALA A 189 20.16 2.40 0.95
C ALA A 189 21.42 3.16 0.49
N PHE A 190 21.24 4.39 0.01
CA PHE A 190 22.34 5.27 -0.39
C PHE A 190 23.28 5.59 0.78
N PHE A 191 22.76 5.98 1.94
CA PHE A 191 23.60 6.25 3.11
C PHE A 191 24.29 5.00 3.65
N LEU A 192 23.64 3.83 3.64
CA LEU A 192 24.26 2.56 4.01
C LEU A 192 25.38 2.14 3.04
N PHE A 193 25.26 2.52 1.77
CA PHE A 193 26.31 2.31 0.78
C PHE A 193 27.51 3.24 1.05
N LEU A 194 27.25 4.53 1.28
CA LEU A 194 28.30 5.51 1.59
C LEU A 194 29.08 5.14 2.86
N ASP A 195 28.37 4.78 3.93
CA ASP A 195 28.98 4.39 5.21
C ASP A 195 29.93 3.18 5.05
N ARG A 196 29.46 2.15 4.35
CA ARG A 196 30.30 0.99 4.01
C ARG A 196 31.48 1.38 3.13
N PHE A 197 31.27 2.20 2.11
CA PHE A 197 32.33 2.65 1.22
C PHE A 197 33.42 3.43 1.98
N THR A 198 33.04 4.34 2.89
CA THR A 198 33.99 5.08 3.73
C THR A 198 34.75 4.17 4.68
N PHE A 199 34.07 3.18 5.29
CA PHE A 199 34.71 2.19 6.15
C PHE A 199 35.73 1.33 5.40
N PHE A 200 35.36 0.81 4.23
CA PHE A 200 36.27 0.04 3.37
C PHE A 200 37.47 0.89 2.94
N ARG A 201 37.25 2.13 2.52
CA ARG A 201 38.32 3.05 2.13
C ARG A 201 39.29 3.31 3.28
N ALA A 202 38.78 3.61 4.49
CA ALA A 202 39.61 3.81 5.68
C ALA A 202 40.46 2.57 6.02
N HIS A 203 39.88 1.37 5.90
CA HIS A 203 40.58 0.12 6.13
C HIS A 203 41.69 -0.15 5.10
N PHE A 204 41.43 0.12 3.81
CA PHE A 204 42.45 0.01 2.76
C PHE A 204 43.61 1.00 2.95
N TYR A 205 43.32 2.23 3.39
CA TYR A 205 44.38 3.20 3.73
C TYR A 205 45.22 2.74 4.92
N GLN A 206 44.62 2.16 5.96
CA GLN A 206 45.37 1.60 7.09
C GLN A 206 46.27 0.42 6.68
N ILE A 207 45.77 -0.50 5.85
CA ILE A 207 46.56 -1.64 5.35
C ILE A 207 47.72 -1.16 4.48
N SER A 208 47.47 -0.18 3.59
CA SER A 208 48.51 0.38 2.71
C SER A 208 49.59 1.12 3.50
N PHE A 209 49.20 1.86 4.55
CA PHE A 209 50.13 2.54 5.46
C PHE A 209 50.97 1.55 6.27
N PHE A 210 50.37 0.48 6.81
CA PHE A 210 51.10 -0.58 7.52
C PHE A 210 52.06 -1.33 6.59
N SER A 211 51.66 -1.60 5.35
CA SER A 211 52.53 -2.22 4.33
C SER A 211 53.76 -1.37 4.02
N GLN A 212 53.62 -0.04 3.95
CA GLN A 212 54.75 0.86 3.75
C GLN A 212 55.68 0.95 4.97
N LEU A 213 55.14 0.86 6.19
CA LEU A 213 55.93 0.87 7.43
C LEU A 213 56.73 -0.42 7.69
N VAL A 214 56.23 -1.57 7.22
CA VAL A 214 56.90 -2.88 7.42
C VAL A 214 57.99 -3.14 6.37
N ASN A 215 57.98 -2.42 5.24
CA ASN A 215 58.97 -2.54 4.17
C ASN A 215 60.11 -1.48 4.27
N LEU A 216 60.23 -0.80 5.41
CA LEU A 216 61.32 0.11 5.80
C LEU A 216 62.14 -0.54 6.92
#